data_AF-A0A7K0SLZ7-F1
#
_entry.id   AF-A0A7K0SLZ7-F1
#
_cell.length_a   1.000
_cell.length_b   1.000
_cell.length_c   1.000
_cell.angle_alpha   90.00
_cell.angle_beta   90.00
_cell.angle_gamma   90.00
#
_symmetry.space_group_name_H-M   'P 1'
#
loop_
_entity.id
_entity.type
_entity.pdbx_description
1 polymer ?
#
loop_
_entity_poly.entity_id
_entity_poly.type
_entity_poly.pdbx_seq_one_letter_code
_entity_poly.pdbx_strand_id
1 'polypeptide(L)' 'MRALLAAGAISLAFTLFLTPAFIWLFRKWKWGQFIREDGPKTHHIKRGTPTMGGVVIIFASVIGYFTGKLINGETPSISA' A
#
# COMPACT_ATOMS: atom_id res chain seq x y z
N MET A 1 22.60 -7.50 -4.56
CA MET A 1 21.47 -8.40 -4.90
C MET A 1 20.66 -8.85 -3.68
N ARG A 2 21.28 -9.34 -2.60
CA ARG A 2 20.57 -9.80 -1.39
C ARG A 2 19.66 -8.72 -0.77
N ALA A 3 20.16 -7.49 -0.64
CA ALA A 3 19.37 -6.35 -0.15
C ALA A 3 18.12 -6.07 -0.98
N LEU A 4 18.22 -6.09 -2.31
CA LEU A 4 17.09 -5.87 -3.21
C LEU A 4 16.03 -6.97 -3.08
N LEU A 5 16.46 -8.23 -3.03
CA LEU A 5 15.55 -9.36 -2.86
C LEU A 5 14.85 -9.34 -1.49
N ALA A 6 15.59 -9.04 -0.42
CA ALA A 6 15.02 -8.90 0.92
C ALA A 6 14.03 -7.74 1.00
N ALA A 7 14.41 -6.55 0.49
CA ALA A 7 13.54 -5.39 0.47
C ALA A 7 12.25 -5.64 -0.33
N GLY A 8 12.37 -6.26 -1.51
CA GLY A 8 11.22 -6.62 -2.34
C GLY A 8 10.29 -7.63 -1.67
N ALA A 9 10.84 -8.70 -1.09
CA ALA A 9 10.06 -9.72 -0.39
C ALA A 9 9.32 -9.16 0.82
N ILE A 10 9.99 -8.32 1.62
CA ILE A 10 9.39 -7.67 2.81
C ILE A 10 8.29 -6.70 2.37
N SER A 11 8.55 -5.86 1.37
CA SER A 11 7.54 -4.91 0.85
C SER A 11 6.30 -5.63 0.32
N LEU A 12 6.49 -6.73 -0.39
CA LEU A 12 5.40 -7.55 -0.93
C LEU A 12 4.58 -8.19 0.20
N ALA A 13 5.25 -8.80 1.20
CA ALA A 13 4.58 -9.39 2.35
C ALA A 13 3.76 -8.33 3.10
N PHE A 14 4.36 -7.19 3.43
CA PHE A 14 3.65 -6.09 4.10
C PHE A 14 2.45 -5.62 3.28
N THR A 15 2.61 -5.42 1.97
CA THR A 15 1.50 -4.98 1.11
C THR A 15 0.35 -5.99 1.13
N LEU A 16 0.63 -7.28 0.95
CA LEU A 16 -0.40 -8.33 0.93
C LEU A 16 -1.17 -8.42 2.25
N PHE A 17 -0.49 -8.32 3.39
CA PHE A 17 -1.14 -8.49 4.70
C PHE A 17 -1.75 -7.19 5.25
N LEU A 18 -1.15 -6.02 5.01
CA LEU A 18 -1.70 -4.74 5.51
C LEU A 18 -2.85 -4.21 4.67
N THR A 19 -2.88 -4.47 3.36
CA THR A 19 -3.95 -3.97 2.47
C THR A 19 -5.36 -4.32 2.97
N PRO A 20 -5.71 -5.58 3.30
CA PRO A 20 -7.04 -5.90 3.82
C PRO A 20 -7.36 -5.20 5.15
N ALA A 21 -6.36 -5.04 6.04
CA ALA A 21 -6.54 -4.30 7.29
C ALA A 21 -6.82 -2.81 7.03
N PHE A 22 -6.12 -2.21 6.07
CA PHE A 22 -6.34 -0.83 5.64
C PHE A 22 -7.72 -0.64 4.99
N ILE A 23 -8.15 -1.56 4.13
CA ILE A 23 -9.50 -1.56 3.55
C ILE A 23 -10.55 -1.57 4.65
N TRP A 24 -10.39 -2.42 5.66
CA TRP A 24 -11.32 -2.49 6.80
C TRP A 24 -11.37 -1.16 7.57
N LEU A 25 -10.21 -0.57 7.86
CA LEU A 25 -10.09 0.69 8.57
C LEU A 25 -10.73 1.87 7.80
N PHE A 26 -10.48 1.94 6.49
CA PHE A 26 -10.96 3.03 5.65
C PHE A 26 -12.47 2.95 5.43
N ARG A 27 -13.00 1.73 5.34
CA ARG A 27 -14.44 1.49 5.34
C ARG A 27 -15.07 1.93 6.67
N LYS A 28 -14.41 1.68 7.81
CA LYS A 28 -14.88 2.14 9.14
C LYS A 28 -14.90 3.67 9.23
N TRP A 29 -13.92 4.35 8.65
CA TRP A 29 -13.87 5.82 8.59
C TRP A 29 -14.71 6.44 7.47
N LYS A 30 -15.42 5.62 6.67
CA LYS A 30 -16.19 6.07 5.50
C LYS A 30 -15.36 6.85 4.48
N TRP A 31 -14.06 6.57 4.41
CA TRP A 31 -13.14 7.12 3.42
C TRP A 31 -13.16 6.30 2.13
N GLY A 32 -14.34 6.30 1.49
CA GLY A 32 -14.57 5.64 0.21
C GLY A 32 -14.80 6.63 -0.92
N GLN A 33 -14.74 6.14 -2.16
CA GLN A 33 -15.01 6.94 -3.34
C GLN A 33 -16.45 7.47 -3.35
N PHE A 34 -16.59 8.79 -3.49
CA PHE A 34 -17.86 9.41 -3.84
C PHE A 34 -18.14 9.20 -5.34
N ILE A 35 -19.34 8.72 -5.66
CA ILE A 35 -19.81 8.55 -7.04
C ILE A 35 -20.88 9.59 -7.29
N ARG A 36 -20.78 10.28 -8.43
CA ARG A 36 -21.74 11.27 -8.90
C ARG A 36 -23.08 10.62 -9.27
N GLU A 37 -24.20 11.29 -9.02
CA GLU A 37 -25.55 10.71 -9.17
C GLU A 37 -26.07 10.75 -10.62
N ASP A 38 -25.46 11.55 -11.49
CA ASP A 38 -25.76 11.72 -12.93
C ASP A 38 -25.13 10.63 -13.81
N GLY A 39 -24.34 9.72 -13.23
CA GLY A 39 -23.64 8.67 -13.96
C GLY A 39 -24.49 7.44 -14.31
N PRO A 40 -23.94 6.51 -15.11
CA PRO A 40 -24.58 5.21 -15.34
C PRO A 40 -24.86 4.49 -14.02
N LYS A 41 -26.06 3.89 -13.88
CA LYS A 41 -26.46 3.16 -12.66
C LYS A 41 -25.46 2.08 -12.24
N THR A 42 -24.77 1.49 -13.21
CA THR A 42 -23.70 0.49 -12.99
C THR A 42 -22.49 1.04 -12.25
N HIS A 43 -22.25 2.36 -12.23
CA HIS A 43 -21.14 2.97 -11.52
C HIS A 43 -21.37 3.09 -10.01
N HIS A 44 -22.64 3.08 -9.55
CA HIS A 44 -22.97 3.20 -8.12
C HIS A 44 -22.49 2.01 -7.30
N ILE A 45 -22.24 0.85 -7.93
CA ILE A 45 -21.66 -0.33 -7.26
C ILE A 45 -20.26 -0.06 -6.69
N LYS A 46 -19.56 0.95 -7.22
CA LYS A 46 -18.20 1.35 -6.78
C LYS A 46 -18.24 2.35 -5.63
N ARG A 47 -19.43 2.83 -5.22
CA ARG A 47 -19.58 3.80 -4.13
C ARG A 47 -19.07 3.19 -2.83
N GLY A 48 -18.24 3.93 -2.12
CA GLY A 48 -17.68 3.47 -0.85
C GLY A 48 -16.45 2.57 -0.98
N THR A 49 -15.99 2.25 -2.20
CA THR A 49 -14.71 1.55 -2.40
C THR A 49 -13.56 2.46 -1.93
N PRO A 50 -12.69 2.02 -1.01
CA PRO A 50 -11.56 2.82 -0.55
C PRO A 50 -10.53 3.01 -1.68
N THR A 51 -10.16 4.26 -1.97
CA THR A 51 -9.31 4.63 -3.12
C THR A 51 -7.82 4.75 -2.79
N MET A 52 -7.41 4.36 -1.58
CA MET A 52 -6.09 4.68 -1.02
C MET A 52 -5.12 3.49 -0.94
N GLY A 53 -5.27 2.50 -1.83
CA GLY A 53 -4.38 1.33 -1.87
C GLY A 53 -2.90 1.69 -2.09
N GLY A 54 -2.63 2.75 -2.85
CA GLY A 54 -1.26 3.23 -3.10
C GLY A 54 -0.50 3.65 -1.84
N VAL A 55 -1.20 4.11 -0.79
CA VAL A 55 -0.56 4.47 0.49
C VAL A 55 0.10 3.25 1.13
N VAL A 56 -0.57 2.10 1.08
CA VAL A 56 -0.03 0.84 1.63
C VAL A 56 1.22 0.42 0.87
N ILE A 57 1.21 0.55 -0.46
CA ILE A 57 2.37 0.20 -1.31
C ILE A 57 3.56 1.10 -0.99
N ILE A 58 3.35 2.42 -0.92
CA ILE A 58 4.43 3.37 -0.59
C ILE A 58 4.98 3.06 0.81
N PHE A 59 4.09 2.90 1.80
CA PHE A 59 4.49 2.59 3.17
C PHE A 59 5.29 1.28 3.27
N ALA A 60 4.80 0.22 2.63
CA ALA A 60 5.49 -1.07 2.59
C ALA A 60 6.84 -0.99 1.87
N SER A 61 6.94 -0.19 0.80
CA SER A 61 8.19 0.01 0.05
C SER A 61 9.24 0.73 0.88
N VAL A 62 8.84 1.76 1.64
CA VAL A 62 9.72 2.47 2.58
C VAL A 62 10.23 1.51 3.65
N ILE A 63 9.33 0.72 4.27
CA ILE A 63 9.71 -0.28 5.28
C ILE A 63 10.66 -1.32 4.69
N GLY A 64 10.36 -1.86 3.50
CA GLY A 64 11.18 -2.86 2.85
C GLY A 64 12.58 -2.33 2.52
N TYR A 65 12.70 -1.08 2.04
CA TYR A 65 13.98 -0.43 1.79
C TYR A 65 14.84 -0.37 3.07
N PHE A 66 14.32 0.21 4.15
CA PHE A 66 15.06 0.35 5.40
C PHE A 66 15.40 -1.00 6.02
N THR A 67 14.47 -1.95 6.00
CA THR A 67 14.71 -3.29 6.55
C THR A 67 15.74 -4.05 5.71
N GLY A 68 15.68 -3.94 4.39
CA GLY A 68 16.67 -4.54 3.49
C GLY A 68 18.08 -3.98 3.71
N LYS A 69 18.20 -2.67 3.95
CA LYS A 69 19.48 -2.01 4.31
C LYS A 69 20.00 -2.46 5.67
N LEU A 70 19.12 -2.51 6.68
CA LEU A 70 19.46 -3.01 8.02
C LEU A 70 19.96 -4.46 7.99
N ILE A 71 19.30 -5.34 7.24
CA ILE A 71 19.70 -6.75 7.11
C ILE A 71 21.10 -6.90 6.48
N ASN A 72 21.47 -6.00 5.58
CA ASN A 72 22.79 -6.05 4.92
C ASN A 72 23.86 -5.19 5.61
N GLY A 73 23.52 -4.51 6.71
CA GLY A 73 24.44 -3.62 7.43
C GLY A 73 24.87 -2.39 6.61
N GLU A 74 24.08 -2.00 5.61
CA GLU A 74 24.38 -0.87 4.73
C GLU A 74 23.71 0.41 5.22
N THR A 75 24.38 1.55 5.09
CA THR A 75 23.77 2.85 5.35
C THR A 75 22.75 3.20 4.25
N PRO A 76 21.63 3.88 4.58
CA PRO A 76 20.71 4.40 3.59
C PRO A 76 21.45 5.29 2.58
N SER A 77 21.26 5.00 1.29
CA SER A 77 21.83 5.76 0.18
C SER A 77 20.73 6.54 -0.55
N ILE A 78 21.05 7.75 -0.98
CA ILE A 78 20.14 8.62 -1.75
C ILE A 78 19.94 8.07 -3.18
N SER A 79 20.94 7.36 -3.71
CA SER A 79 20.88 6.63 -4.96
C SER A 79 20.73 5.12 -4.72
N ALA A 80 19.91 4.45 -5.52
CA ALA A 80 19.77 3.00 -5.55
C ALA A 80 21.04 2.31 -6.06
#